data_AF-A0A354NX58-F1
#
_entry.id   AF-A0A354NX58-F1
#
_cell.length_a   1.000
_cell.length_b   1.000
_cell.length_c   1.000
_cell.angle_alpha   90.00
_cell.angle_beta   90.00
_cell.angle_gamma   90.00
#
_symmetry.space_group_name_H-M   'P 1'
#
loop_
_entity.id
_entity.type
_entity.pdbx_description
1 polymer ?
#
loop_
_entity_poly.entity_id
_entity_poly.type
_entity_poly.pdbx_seq_one_letter_code
_entity_poly.pdbx_strand_id
1 'polypeptide(L)'
;MTTPANAKTVVVIQLSGGNDALNTVIPYNNEHYYDLRPQVNISQDNVLKINDELGFNPSMAPIKRLWDEGNVAVINGIGYPSPNRSHFRSMDVWHTAEPDTISNEGWLG
;
A
#
# COMPACT_ATOMS: atom_id res chain seq x y z
N MET A 1 12.63 -11.85 25.28
CA MET A 1 12.95 -12.86 24.25
C MET A 1 14.06 -12.32 23.38
N THR A 2 15.20 -13.00 23.29
CA THR A 2 16.25 -12.69 22.32
C THR A 2 15.99 -13.50 21.05
N THR A 3 15.63 -12.84 19.96
CA THR A 3 15.51 -13.48 18.64
C THR A 3 16.87 -14.08 18.25
N PRO A 4 16.95 -15.38 17.88
CA PRO A 4 18.21 -15.98 17.44
C PRO A 4 18.82 -15.18 16.29
N ALA A 5 20.15 -15.01 16.29
CA ALA A 5 20.86 -14.50 15.14
C ALA A 5 20.51 -15.41 13.93
N ASN A 6 19.95 -14.81 12.87
CA ASN A 6 19.49 -15.45 11.63
C ASN A 6 18.05 -16.00 11.58
N ALA A 7 17.17 -15.68 12.53
CA ALA A 7 15.73 -15.92 12.33
C ALA A 7 15.17 -15.00 11.23
N LYS A 8 14.38 -15.55 10.30
CA LYS A 8 13.62 -14.74 9.32
C LYS A 8 12.64 -13.87 10.09
N THR A 9 12.85 -12.56 10.06
CA THR A 9 12.01 -11.58 10.75
C THR A 9 11.13 -10.87 9.74
N VAL A 10 9.83 -10.80 10.01
CA VAL A 10 8.91 -9.94 9.27
C VAL A 10 8.75 -8.64 10.07
N VAL A 11 9.00 -7.51 9.41
CA VAL A 11 8.77 -6.19 9.99
C VAL A 11 7.56 -5.58 9.29
N VAL A 12 6.53 -5.21 10.05
CA VAL A 12 5.35 -4.54 9.54
C VAL A 12 5.36 -3.10 9.99
N ILE A 13 5.18 -2.18 9.04
CA ILE A 13 5.07 -0.74 9.30
C ILE A 13 3.63 -0.33 8.98
N GLN A 14 2.84 -0.06 10.01
CA GLN A 14 1.52 0.54 9.85
C GLN A 14 1.65 2.06 9.81
N LEU A 15 1.14 2.67 8.74
CA LEU A 15 1.05 4.12 8.61
C LEU A 15 -0.33 4.57 9.10
N SER A 16 -0.36 5.53 10.03
CA SER A 16 -1.61 6.17 10.48
C SER A 16 -1.95 7.35 9.57
N GLY A 17 -3.21 7.44 9.15
CA GLY A 17 -3.72 8.53 8.28
C GLY A 17 -4.43 7.99 7.04
N GLY A 18 -4.65 8.88 6.07
CA GLY A 18 -5.26 8.53 4.78
C GLY A 18 -4.20 8.47 3.67
N ASN A 19 -3.75 7.27 3.31
CA ASN A 19 -2.93 7.12 2.11
C ASN A 19 -3.83 7.18 0.87
N ASP A 20 -3.50 8.09 -0.04
CA ASP A 20 -4.10 8.14 -1.37
C ASP A 20 -3.36 7.17 -2.29
N ALA A 21 -3.89 5.95 -2.39
CA ALA A 21 -3.25 4.86 -3.11
C ALA A 21 -2.99 5.22 -4.59
N LEU A 22 -3.91 5.97 -5.22
CA LEU A 22 -3.79 6.38 -6.62
C LEU A 22 -2.74 7.47 -6.85
N ASN A 23 -2.30 8.18 -5.81
CA ASN A 23 -1.13 9.07 -5.87
C ASN A 23 0.14 8.42 -5.34
N THR A 24 0.07 7.24 -4.74
CA THR A 24 1.23 6.45 -4.30
C THR A 24 1.71 5.55 -5.44
N VAL A 25 0.78 4.79 -6.04
CA VAL A 25 0.99 3.99 -7.25
C VAL A 25 0.00 4.48 -8.30
N ILE A 26 0.52 5.27 -9.23
CA ILE A 26 -0.24 6.07 -10.19
C ILE A 26 -0.48 5.26 -11.47
N PRO A 27 -1.74 5.02 -11.88
CA PRO A 27 -2.07 4.44 -13.18
C PRO A 27 -1.96 5.52 -14.27
N TYR A 28 -0.73 5.92 -14.59
CA TYR A 28 -0.43 7.15 -15.34
C TYR A 28 -0.86 7.11 -16.81
N ASN A 29 -1.23 5.94 -17.33
CA ASN A 29 -1.79 5.79 -18.68
C ASN A 29 -3.32 5.66 -18.69
N ASN A 30 -3.98 5.79 -17.54
CA ASN A 30 -5.43 5.71 -17.44
C ASN A 30 -6.06 7.12 -17.44
N GLU A 31 -6.81 7.45 -18.49
CA GLU A 31 -7.49 8.76 -18.62
C GLU A 31 -8.43 9.08 -17.45
N HIS A 32 -9.11 8.06 -16.89
CA HIS A 32 -10.02 8.26 -15.76
C HIS A 32 -9.30 8.76 -14.50
N TYR A 33 -8.00 8.47 -14.34
CA TYR A 33 -7.22 9.02 -13.23
C TYR A 33 -7.15 10.55 -13.32
N TYR A 34 -6.98 11.10 -14.53
CA TYR A 34 -6.90 12.54 -14.75
C TYR A 34 -8.28 13.20 -14.69
N ASP A 35 -9.27 12.62 -15.37
CA ASP A 35 -10.64 13.14 -15.43
C ASP A 35 -11.32 13.19 -14.07
N LEU A 36 -11.15 12.15 -13.25
CA LEU A 36 -11.80 12.03 -11.94
C LEU A 36 -11.02 12.74 -10.83
N ARG A 37 -9.80 13.23 -11.10
CA ARG A 37 -8.92 13.81 -10.07
C ARG A 37 -8.27 15.13 -10.53
N PRO A 38 -9.04 16.11 -11.04
CA PRO A 38 -8.49 17.33 -11.65
C PRO A 38 -7.64 18.19 -10.69
N GLN A 39 -7.86 18.08 -9.38
CA GLN A 39 -7.16 18.90 -8.37
C GLN A 39 -5.89 18.24 -7.81
N VAL A 40 -5.77 16.93 -7.91
CA VAL A 40 -4.75 16.15 -7.19
C VAL A 40 -3.99 15.17 -8.08
N ASN A 41 -4.29 15.10 -9.38
CA ASN A 41 -3.53 14.25 -10.29
C ASN A 41 -2.06 14.69 -10.37
N ILE A 42 -1.20 13.74 -10.69
CA ILE A 42 0.21 13.99 -11.02
C ILE A 42 0.36 13.87 -12.53
N SER A 43 0.88 14.94 -13.16
CA SER A 43 1.19 14.94 -14.60
C SER A 43 2.04 13.73 -14.98
N GLN A 44 1.72 13.13 -16.12
CA GLN A 44 2.37 11.94 -16.65
C GLN A 44 3.90 12.09 -16.74
N ASP A 45 4.39 13.30 -17.05
CA ASP A 45 5.82 13.62 -17.16
C ASP A 45 6.57 13.59 -15.83
N ASN A 46 5.84 13.77 -14.72
CA ASN A 46 6.41 13.76 -13.37
C ASN A 46 6.40 12.36 -12.73
N VAL A 47 5.67 11.40 -13.31
CA VAL A 47 5.52 10.06 -12.74
C VAL A 47 6.82 9.26 -12.86
N LEU A 48 7.23 8.62 -11.76
CA LEU A 48 8.35 7.69 -11.74
C LEU A 48 7.89 6.31 -12.25
N LYS A 49 7.90 6.12 -13.57
CA LYS A 49 7.40 4.89 -14.24
C LYS A 49 8.08 3.62 -13.70
N ILE A 50 7.29 2.62 -13.34
CA ILE A 50 7.78 1.29 -12.91
C ILE A 50 7.49 0.19 -13.93
N ASN A 51 6.48 0.39 -14.79
CA ASN A 51 6.21 -0.37 -16.00
C ASN A 51 5.40 0.52 -16.97
N ASP A 52 4.78 -0.06 -18.00
CA ASP A 52 4.00 0.67 -19.02
C ASP A 52 2.63 1.17 -18.55
N GLU A 53 2.20 0.88 -17.31
CA GLU A 53 0.86 1.23 -16.81
C GLU A 53 0.88 2.01 -15.50
N LEU A 54 1.86 1.71 -14.64
CA LEU A 54 1.98 2.17 -13.27
C LEU A 54 3.30 2.91 -13.04
N GLY A 55 3.27 3.88 -12.15
CA GLY A 55 4.45 4.59 -11.68
C GLY A 55 4.29 5.10 -10.28
N PHE A 56 5.38 5.48 -9.63
CA PHE A 56 5.34 6.06 -8.30
C PHE A 56 5.18 7.57 -8.34
N ASN A 57 4.69 8.13 -7.22
CA ASN A 57 4.76 9.55 -6.94
C ASN A 57 6.20 10.09 -7.10
N PRO A 58 6.41 11.33 -7.57
CA PRO A 58 7.73 11.97 -7.58
C PRO A 58 8.46 11.91 -6.22
N SER A 59 7.71 12.04 -5.12
CA SER A 59 8.24 12.01 -3.75
C SER A 59 8.78 10.64 -3.34
N MET A 60 8.49 9.59 -4.11
CA MET A 60 8.91 8.21 -3.84
C MET A 60 10.20 7.84 -4.58
N ALA A 61 11.01 8.80 -5.01
CA ALA A 61 12.32 8.53 -5.63
C ALA A 61 13.20 7.54 -4.83
N PRO A 62 13.26 7.58 -3.48
CA PRO A 62 13.99 6.56 -2.71
C PRO A 62 13.43 5.14 -2.85
N ILE A 63 12.10 5.00 -2.93
CA ILE A 63 11.43 3.70 -3.15
C ILE A 63 11.62 3.22 -4.59
N LYS A 64 11.58 4.14 -5.56
CA LYS A 64 11.87 3.82 -6.96
C LYS A 64 13.26 3.21 -7.13
N ARG A 65 14.27 3.74 -6.43
CA ARG A 65 15.61 3.14 -6.42
C ARG A 65 15.58 1.68 -5.92
N LEU A 66 14.89 1.41 -4.83
CA LEU A 66 14.76 0.05 -4.30
C LEU A 66 13.97 -0.89 -5.23
N TRP A 67 12.95 -0.35 -5.91
CA TRP A 67 12.24 -1.09 -6.96
C TRP A 67 13.16 -1.50 -8.10
N ASP A 68 14.00 -0.57 -8.59
CA ASP A 68 14.95 -0.83 -9.68
C ASP A 68 16.01 -1.87 -9.30
N GLU A 69 16.32 -1.98 -8.00
CA GLU A 69 17.20 -3.02 -7.44
C GLU A 69 16.50 -4.38 -7.21
N GLY A 70 15.18 -4.48 -7.45
CA GLY A 70 14.39 -5.68 -7.20
C GLY A 70 14.02 -5.90 -5.73
N ASN A 71 14.18 -4.88 -4.88
CA ASN A 71 13.95 -4.93 -3.43
C ASN A 71 12.54 -4.51 -3.01
N VAL A 72 11.67 -4.14 -3.95
CA VAL A 72 10.29 -3.70 -3.68
C VAL A 72 9.32 -4.48 -4.57
N ALA A 73 8.19 -4.87 -3.99
CA ALA A 73 7.03 -5.37 -4.70
C ALA A 73 5.80 -4.53 -4.35
N VAL A 74 4.92 -4.33 -5.32
CA VAL A 74 3.62 -3.67 -5.14
C VAL A 74 2.54 -4.71 -5.33
N ILE A 75 1.62 -4.82 -4.37
CA ILE A 75 0.49 -5.74 -4.44
C ILE A 75 -0.79 -4.91 -4.39
N ASN A 76 -1.44 -4.76 -5.54
CA ASN A 76 -2.69 -4.00 -5.67
C ASN A 76 -3.91 -4.91 -5.46
N GLY A 77 -5.07 -4.29 -5.19
CA GLY A 77 -6.34 -5.02 -5.03
C GLY A 77 -6.46 -5.79 -3.72
N ILE A 78 -5.66 -5.41 -2.71
CA ILE A 78 -5.68 -6.02 -1.39
C ILE A 78 -6.90 -5.54 -0.59
N GLY A 79 -7.67 -6.48 -0.07
CA GLY A 79 -8.92 -6.24 0.66
C GLY A 79 -9.50 -7.54 1.22
N TYR A 80 -10.62 -7.43 1.93
CA TYR A 80 -11.41 -8.56 2.41
C TYR A 80 -12.87 -8.43 1.92
N PRO A 81 -13.61 -9.54 1.78
CA PRO A 81 -15.00 -9.50 1.34
C PRO A 81 -15.86 -8.61 2.25
N SER A 82 -16.85 -7.92 1.68
CA SER A 82 -17.79 -7.07 2.44
C SER A 82 -17.08 -6.08 3.38
N PRO A 83 -16.27 -5.15 2.85
CA PRO A 83 -15.39 -4.31 3.66
C PRO A 83 -16.13 -3.46 4.70
N ASN A 84 -15.60 -3.44 5.92
CA ASN A 84 -16.15 -2.66 7.01
C ASN A 84 -15.78 -1.18 6.85
N ARG A 85 -16.75 -0.28 7.01
CA ARG A 85 -16.53 1.17 6.88
C ARG A 85 -16.00 1.85 8.14
N SER A 86 -15.94 1.15 9.26
CA SER A 86 -15.30 1.63 10.49
C SER A 86 -13.79 1.45 10.37
N HIS A 87 -13.06 2.54 10.60
CA HIS A 87 -11.60 2.54 10.62
C HIS A 87 -11.05 1.58 11.68
N PHE A 88 -11.60 1.60 12.89
CA PHE A 88 -11.18 0.73 14.00
C PHE A 88 -11.40 -0.73 13.66
N ARG A 89 -12.62 -1.08 13.24
CA ARG A 89 -12.93 -2.47 12.91
C ARG A 89 -12.12 -2.98 11.73
N SER A 90 -11.93 -2.16 10.69
CA SER A 90 -11.06 -2.53 9.55
C SER A 90 -9.63 -2.83 9.98
N MET A 91 -9.07 -2.01 10.88
CA MET A 91 -7.73 -2.24 11.43
C MET A 91 -7.66 -3.56 12.20
N ASP A 92 -8.66 -3.85 13.03
CA ASP A 92 -8.74 -5.12 13.76
C ASP A 92 -8.79 -6.31 12.80
N VAL A 93 -9.58 -6.24 11.70
CA VAL A 93 -9.62 -7.30 10.67
C VAL A 93 -8.23 -7.52 10.09
N TRP A 94 -7.51 -6.45 9.74
CA TRP A 94 -6.16 -6.57 9.19
C TRP A 94 -5.15 -7.14 10.18
N HIS A 95 -5.27 -6.87 11.48
CA HIS A 95 -4.37 -7.40 12.51
C HIS A 95 -4.66 -8.87 12.85
N THR A 96 -5.94 -9.21 12.90
CA THR A 96 -6.42 -10.53 13.32
C THR A 96 -6.58 -11.52 12.17
N ALA A 97 -6.72 -11.02 10.94
CA ALA A 97 -7.21 -11.77 9.79
C ALA A 97 -8.63 -12.36 9.97
N GLU A 98 -9.44 -11.77 10.86
CA GLU A 98 -10.79 -12.25 11.21
C GLU A 98 -11.87 -11.19 10.85
N PRO A 99 -12.59 -11.34 9.73
CA PRO A 99 -13.54 -10.34 9.22
C PRO A 99 -14.92 -10.40 9.87
N ASP A 100 -15.34 -11.55 10.39
CA ASP A 100 -16.73 -11.79 10.79
C ASP A 100 -16.94 -11.61 12.29
N THR A 101 -15.91 -11.89 13.09
CA THR A 101 -15.96 -11.83 14.56
C THR A 101 -14.90 -10.91 15.15
N ILE A 102 -15.03 -10.59 16.44
CA ILE A 102 -13.98 -9.88 17.18
C ILE A 102 -13.02 -10.93 17.73
N SER A 103 -11.76 -10.86 17.33
CA SER A 103 -10.67 -11.69 17.84
C SER A 103 -9.70 -10.84 18.66
N ASN A 104 -9.17 -11.43 19.73
CA ASN A 104 -8.06 -10.86 20.50
C ASN A 104 -6.70 -11.48 20.11
N GLU A 105 -6.70 -12.38 19.13
CA GLU A 105 -5.52 -13.05 18.59
C GLU A 105 -5.39 -12.75 17.09
N GLY A 106 -4.15 -12.68 16.60
CA GLY A 106 -3.86 -12.32 15.23
C GLY A 106 -2.47 -12.73 14.77
N TRP A 107 -2.18 -12.45 13.50
CA TRP A 107 -0.85 -12.66 12.93
C TRP A 107 0.09 -11.48 13.23
N LEU A 108 -0.50 -10.30 13.46
CA LEU A 108 0.16 -9.11 13.98
C LEU A 108 0.07 -9.11 15.50
N GLY A 109 1.03 -9.81 16.13
CA GLY A 109 1.49 -9.67 17.52
C GLY A 109 0.45 -9.45 18.61
#